data_AF-A0A662RI47-F1
#
_entry.id   AF-A0A662RI47-F1
#
_cell.length_a   1.000
_cell.length_b   1.000
_cell.length_c   1.000
_cell.angle_alpha   90.00
_cell.angle_beta   90.00
_cell.angle_gamma   90.00
#
_symmetry.space_group_name_H-M   'P 1'
#
loop_
_entity.id
_entity.type
_entity.pdbx_description
1 polymer ?
#
loop_
_entity_poly.entity_id
_entity_poly.type
_entity_poly.pdbx_seq_one_letter_code
_entity_poly.pdbx_strand_id
1 'polypeptide(L)' 'MTRKFVEERLEQCRIEKAIELYVNEKGSLKDISEITGVTVRMIMGTLRKKNIPLRMGEEMFDRGMEHARRVFGF' A
#
# COMPACT_ATOMS: atom_id res chain seq x y z
N MET A 1 -23.22 -5.63 21.85
CA MET A 1 -22.18 -6.49 21.23
C MET A 1 -21.99 -6.25 19.72
N THR A 2 -22.54 -5.19 19.14
CA THR A 2 -22.73 -5.11 17.67
C THR A 2 -21.81 -4.13 16.93
N ARG A 3 -21.09 -3.23 17.62
CA ARG A 3 -20.22 -2.23 16.97
C ARG A 3 -18.84 -2.78 16.58
N LYS A 4 -18.21 -3.56 17.46
CA LYS A 4 -16.88 -4.15 17.24
C LYS A 4 -16.81 -5.01 15.96
N PHE A 5 -17.84 -5.80 15.71
CA PHE A 5 -17.91 -6.68 14.54
C PHE A 5 -17.99 -5.92 13.21
N VAL A 6 -18.64 -4.75 13.20
CA VAL A 6 -18.79 -3.91 12.00
C VAL A 6 -17.47 -3.20 11.68
N GLU A 7 -16.76 -2.73 12.70
CA GLU A 7 -15.45 -2.08 12.55
C GLU A 7 -14.38 -3.05 12.03
N GLU A 8 -14.31 -4.28 12.55
CA GLU A 8 -13.38 -5.31 12.05
C GLU A 8 -13.64 -5.65 10.58
N ARG A 9 -14.92 -5.75 10.17
CA ARG A 9 -15.29 -6.00 8.77
C ARG A 9 -14.95 -4.83 7.84
N LEU A 10 -15.08 -3.59 8.32
CA LEU A 10 -14.69 -2.39 7.58
C LEU A 10 -13.18 -2.33 7.36
N GLU A 11 -12.38 -2.67 8.37
CA GLU A 11 -10.93 -2.71 8.25
C GLU A 11 -10.48 -3.79 7.25
N GLN A 12 -11.10 -4.97 7.30
CA GLN A 12 -10.87 -6.03 6.33
C GLN A 12 -11.17 -5.56 4.89
N CYS A 13 -12.30 -4.89 4.69
CA CYS A 13 -12.73 -4.38 3.39
C CYS A 13 -11.74 -3.33 2.83
N ARG A 14 -11.22 -2.44 3.68
CA ARG A 14 -10.19 -1.47 3.28
C ARG A 14 -8.89 -2.15 2.83
N ILE A 15 -8.47 -3.19 3.55
CA ILE A 15 -7.28 -3.97 3.18
C ILE A 15 -7.49 -4.67 1.85
N GLU A 16 -8.63 -5.33 1.64
CA GLU A 16 -8.94 -5.99 0.38
C GLU A 16 -8.97 -5.02 -0.80
N LYS A 17 -9.56 -3.83 -0.61
CA LYS A 17 -9.56 -2.77 -1.62
C LYS A 17 -8.15 -2.28 -1.94
N ALA A 18 -7.27 -2.15 -0.95
CA ALA A 18 -5.88 -1.77 -1.16
C ALA A 18 -5.12 -2.80 -2.01
N ILE A 19 -5.38 -4.09 -1.80
CA ILE A 19 -4.78 -5.16 -2.62
C ILE A 19 -5.34 -5.16 -4.03
N GLU A 20 -6.66 -4.94 -4.19
CA GLU A 20 -7.30 -4.83 -5.50
C GLU A 20 -6.71 -3.67 -6.32
N LEU A 21 -6.54 -2.50 -5.70
CA LEU A 21 -5.90 -1.34 -6.31
C LEU A 21 -4.44 -1.64 -6.69
N TYR A 22 -3.69 -2.33 -5.82
CA TYR A 22 -2.31 -2.71 -6.13
C TYR A 22 -2.19 -3.65 -7.34
N VAL A 23 -3.11 -4.60 -7.47
CA VAL A 23 -3.09 -5.59 -8.55
C VAL A 23 -3.56 -4.97 -9.87
N ASN A 24 -4.68 -4.24 -9.84
CA ASN A 24 -5.34 -3.73 -11.05
C ASN A 24 -4.83 -2.35 -11.50
N GLU A 25 -4.50 -1.46 -10.57
CA GLU A 25 -3.97 -0.14 -10.90
C GLU A 25 -2.43 -0.14 -10.88
N LYS A 26 -1.84 0.68 -11.76
CA LYS A 26 -0.41 1.02 -11.71
C LYS A 26 -0.17 2.20 -10.75
N GLY A 27 -0.70 2.08 -9.54
CA GLY A 27 -0.57 3.07 -8.49
C GLY A 27 0.49 2.68 -7.46
N SER A 28 1.11 3.68 -6.84
CA SER A 28 2.11 3.42 -5.82
C SER A 28 1.49 2.97 -4.51
N LEU A 29 2.22 2.17 -3.73
CA LEU A 29 1.77 1.76 -2.39
C LEU A 29 1.38 2.94 -1.50
N LYS A 30 1.99 4.12 -1.74
CA LYS A 30 1.68 5.36 -1.02
C LYS A 30 0.33 5.94 -1.47
N ASP A 31 0.09 6.06 -2.77
CA ASP A 31 -1.21 6.51 -3.29
C ASP A 31 -2.34 5.58 -2.82
N ILE A 32 -2.11 4.27 -2.88
CA ILE A 32 -3.07 3.26 -2.38
C ILE A 32 -3.32 3.44 -0.89
N SER A 33 -2.28 3.76 -0.11
CA SER A 33 -2.41 4.05 1.32
C SER A 33 -3.23 5.30 1.59
N GLU A 34 -3.06 6.35 0.79
CA GLU A 34 -3.82 7.60 0.88
C GLU A 34 -5.30 7.39 0.47
N ILE A 35 -5.57 6.58 -0.55
CA ILE A 35 -6.93 6.28 -1.04
C ILE A 35 -7.70 5.41 -0.03
N THR A 36 -7.05 4.40 0.54
CA THR A 36 -7.75 3.37 1.36
C THR A 36 -7.67 3.63 2.86
N GLY A 37 -6.80 4.56 3.29
CA GLY A 37 -6.48 4.79 4.70
C GLY A 37 -5.74 3.63 5.37
N VAL A 38 -5.30 2.63 4.59
CA VAL A 38 -4.52 1.50 5.10
C VAL A 38 -3.04 1.83 5.02
N THR A 39 -2.27 1.52 6.05
CA THR A 39 -0.83 1.83 6.04
C THR A 39 -0.08 0.97 5.01
N VAL A 40 0.95 1.55 4.38
CA VAL A 40 1.86 0.83 3.47
C VAL A 40 2.40 -0.46 4.09
N ARG A 41 2.73 -0.44 5.38
CA ARG A 41 3.22 -1.62 6.12
C ARG A 41 2.20 -2.75 6.15
N MET A 42 0.92 -2.44 6.36
CA MET A 42 -0.17 -3.44 6.35
C MET A 42 -0.41 -3.99 4.94
N ILE A 43 -0.36 -3.13 3.92
CA ILE A 43 -0.50 -3.53 2.52
C ILE A 43 0.63 -4.50 2.16
N MET A 44 1.89 -4.13 2.41
CA MET A 44 3.05 -5.00 2.18
C MET A 44 2.97 -6.33 2.94
N GLY A 45 2.57 -6.29 4.21
CA GLY A 45 2.38 -7.49 5.01
C GLY A 45 1.31 -8.43 4.43
N THR A 46 0.23 -7.86 3.89
CA THR A 46 -0.86 -8.60 3.27
C THR A 46 -0.48 -9.16 1.90
N LEU A 47 0.25 -8.39 1.08
CA LEU A 47 0.80 -8.84 -0.20
C LEU A 47 1.74 -10.03 0.01
N ARG A 48 2.65 -9.95 0.99
CA ARG A 48 3.56 -11.03 1.35
C ARG A 48 2.81 -12.29 1.82
N LYS A 49 1.76 -12.14 2.64
CA LYS A 49 0.90 -13.28 3.05
C LYS A 49 0.17 -13.92 1.87
N LYS A 50 -0.27 -13.13 0.89
CA LYS A 50 -0.96 -13.59 -0.32
C LYS A 50 0.00 -14.04 -1.43
N ASN A 51 1.32 -14.09 -1.18
CA ASN A 51 2.34 -14.40 -2.19
C ASN A 51 2.29 -13.50 -3.44
N ILE A 52 1.82 -12.25 -3.28
CA ILE A 52 1.82 -11.27 -4.37
C ILE A 52 3.21 -10.61 -4.38
N PRO A 53 3.96 -10.70 -5.50
CA PRO A 53 5.29 -10.11 -5.58
C PRO A 53 5.18 -8.59 -5.46
N LEU A 54 6.04 -8.02 -4.61
CA LEU A 54 6.21 -6.58 -4.57
C LEU A 54 6.87 -6.15 -5.89
N ARG A 55 6.26 -5.19 -6.58
CA ARG A 55 6.83 -4.35 -7.66
C ARG A 55 7.96 -3.45 -7.13
N MET A 56 8.84 -4.01 -6.30
CA MET A 56 9.92 -3.34 -5.59
C MET A 56 10.99 -2.77 -6.53
N GLY A 57 10.97 -3.16 -7.81
CA GLY A 57 11.96 -2.79 -8.82
C GLY A 57 11.85 -1.38 -9.39
N GLU A 58 10.66 -0.77 -9.47
CA GLU A 58 10.49 0.52 -10.17
C GLU A 58 10.19 1.68 -9.20
N GLU A 59 9.34 1.46 -8.21
CA GLU A 59 8.79 2.57 -7.40
C GLU A 59 9.71 3.03 -6.26
N MET A 60 10.53 2.12 -5.70
CA MET A 60 11.51 2.47 -4.67
C MET A 60 12.76 3.15 -5.26
N PHE A 61 13.13 2.82 -6.49
CA PHE A 61 14.17 3.54 -7.21
C PHE A 61 13.73 4.97 -7.47
N ASP A 62 12.52 5.18 -7.97
CA ASP A 62 12.04 6.51 -8.34
C ASP A 62 11.90 7.43 -7.13
N ARG A 63 11.29 6.96 -6.03
CA ARG A 63 11.16 7.75 -4.79
C ARG A 63 12.46 7.88 -4.00
N GLY A 64 13.32 6.86 -4.03
CA GLY A 64 14.67 6.95 -3.47
C GLY A 64 15.51 7.98 -4.23
N MET A 65 15.40 8.00 -5.55
CA MET A 65 16.03 9.02 -6.40
C MET A 65 15.37 10.38 -6.24
N GLU A 66 14.05 10.50 -6.11
CA GLU A 66 13.40 11.80 -5.89
C GLU A 66 13.82 12.39 -4.54
N HIS A 67 13.85 11.57 -3.48
CA HIS A 67 14.37 11.98 -2.18
C HIS A 67 15.85 12.34 -2.26
N ALA A 68 16.67 11.53 -2.95
CA ALA A 68 18.09 11.81 -3.12
C ALA A 68 18.34 13.07 -3.96
N ARG A 69 17.54 13.31 -4.99
CA ARG A 69 17.57 14.51 -5.84
C ARG A 69 17.15 15.75 -5.03
N ARG A 70 16.18 15.61 -4.12
CA ARG A 70 15.73 16.69 -3.22
C ARG A 70 16.71 16.98 -2.09
N VAL A 71 17.39 15.97 -1.53
CA VAL A 71 18.26 16.11 -0.35
C VAL A 71 19.72 16.35 -0.73
N PHE A 72 20.21 15.69 -1.78
CA PHE A 72 21.62 15.73 -2.16
C PHE A 72 21.90 16.49 -3.46
N GLY A 73 20.87 16.85 -4.25
CA GLY A 73 20.99 17.81 -5.36
C GLY A 73 21.98 17.41 -6.45
N PHE A 74 21.78 16.24 -7.07
CA PHE A 74 22.46 15.82 -8.30
C PHE A 74 21.55 15.94 -9.52
#